data_AF-A0A1Z9HY76-F1
#
_entry.id   AF-A0A1Z9HY76-F1
#
_cell.length_a   1.000
_cell.length_b   1.000
_cell.length_c   1.000
_cell.angle_alpha   90.00
_cell.angle_beta   90.00
_cell.angle_gamma   90.00
#
_symmetry.space_group_name_H-M   'P 1'
#
loop_
_entity.id
_entity.type
_entity.pdbx_description
1 polymer ?
#
loop_
_entity_poly.entity_id
_entity_poly.type
_entity_poly.pdbx_seq_one_letter_code
_entity_poly.pdbx_strand_id
1 'polypeptide(L)'
;MKFIFNILFFISITLPFNGIDKSSNDIYNQNNLNENVALKNTYDTQIINQHIDENIYKIGSGDVFLFNMITTNGVITIDLTVSPSGNILIPIVGKVKLLGKTLAQSYKIIIEKCKEKYEDAYVYVNLIKLRQFKILITGNISNAGMHVITANSRVSDLFENIFTFSHVDTILSQHILDYPKNIMISKDITLIRDNDEIHVNLFDYYFNGDNENNPILQEQDIINIKNTKKITVLGAVDKSIRLDNQDLLTYKDLINLAGFSTSNADLSKIKFLNSYAISSLYNNEKNRINNIDPKYRSDTDESFLSARSKTLNGIIYINDFKKLDNFLNQKPIDGDILIIPPKSNWVEILGGVQNPGTYIHENNKQIYDYILNAGGYNNFSKDMYVLDINSGTRKKINKYYMPKPGDVIFVEEKIGYKRWDRVKDIISISASISSVLLVLNNVLGNN
;
A
#
# COMPACT_ATOMS: atom_id res chain seq x y z
N MET A 1 -76.18 -12.13 -35.30
CA MET A 1 -76.95 -10.88 -35.49
C MET A 1 -75.95 -9.73 -35.60
N LYS A 2 -76.10 -8.89 -36.62
CA LYS A 2 -75.12 -7.94 -37.20
C LYS A 2 -74.62 -6.83 -36.25
N PHE A 3 -73.41 -6.32 -36.53
CA PHE A 3 -72.98 -4.90 -36.73
C PHE A 3 -71.47 -4.78 -36.41
N ILE A 4 -70.52 -4.77 -37.36
CA ILE A 4 -70.10 -3.74 -38.36
C ILE A 4 -69.68 -2.40 -37.74
N PHE A 5 -68.37 -2.10 -37.69
CA PHE A 5 -67.65 -1.04 -38.46
C PHE A 5 -66.13 -1.04 -38.07
N ASN A 6 -65.16 -1.35 -38.96
CA ASN A 6 -64.50 -0.51 -40.00
C ASN A 6 -63.74 0.69 -39.40
N ILE A 7 -62.42 0.92 -39.60
CA ILE A 7 -61.59 1.08 -40.83
C ILE A 7 -60.10 0.90 -40.44
N LEU A 8 -59.19 0.13 -41.09
CA LEU A 8 -58.64 0.08 -42.46
C LEU A 8 -57.56 1.15 -42.77
N PHE A 9 -56.28 0.76 -42.84
CA PHE A 9 -55.43 1.01 -44.02
C PHE A 9 -54.22 0.02 -44.13
N PHE A 10 -54.38 -0.88 -45.09
CA PHE A 10 -53.43 -1.59 -45.99
C PHE A 10 -52.21 -0.74 -46.44
N ILE A 11 -51.04 -1.19 -46.95
CA ILE A 11 -50.63 -2.34 -47.78
C ILE A 11 -49.10 -2.54 -47.61
N SER A 12 -48.72 -3.81 -47.63
CA SER A 12 -47.42 -4.44 -47.84
C SER A 12 -46.66 -4.05 -49.12
N ILE A 13 -45.33 -4.17 -49.14
CA ILE A 13 -44.60 -4.80 -50.26
C ILE A 13 -43.36 -5.53 -49.72
N THR A 14 -43.23 -6.74 -50.23
CA THR A 14 -42.24 -7.83 -50.10
C THR A 14 -40.91 -7.49 -50.82
N LEU A 15 -39.73 -8.04 -50.50
CA LEU A 15 -39.32 -9.44 -50.70
C LEU A 15 -37.90 -9.70 -50.08
N PRO A 16 -37.47 -10.97 -49.99
CA PRO A 16 -36.32 -11.46 -49.23
C PRO A 16 -35.05 -11.68 -50.07
N PHE A 17 -34.05 -12.32 -49.43
CA PHE A 17 -32.79 -12.90 -49.93
C PHE A 17 -31.55 -11.99 -49.99
N ASN A 18 -30.61 -12.22 -49.06
CA ASN A 18 -29.40 -12.98 -49.39
C ASN A 18 -28.67 -13.47 -48.12
N GLY A 19 -28.07 -14.65 -48.23
CA GLY A 19 -27.29 -15.28 -47.18
C GLY A 19 -25.80 -14.91 -47.19
N ILE A 20 -25.15 -15.32 -46.09
CA ILE A 20 -23.72 -15.58 -45.87
C ILE A 20 -22.80 -14.34 -45.96
N ASP A 21 -22.33 -13.84 -44.82
CA ASP A 21 -20.97 -14.17 -44.36
C ASP A 21 -20.71 -13.81 -42.88
N LYS A 22 -19.72 -14.50 -42.31
CA LYS A 22 -19.21 -14.43 -40.94
C LYS A 22 -18.82 -13.01 -40.51
N SER A 23 -19.28 -12.55 -39.35
CA SER A 23 -18.45 -12.02 -38.25
C SER A 23 -19.33 -11.35 -37.18
N SER A 24 -19.58 -12.06 -36.09
CA SER A 24 -20.07 -11.42 -34.85
C SER A 24 -19.53 -12.19 -33.65
N ASN A 25 -18.20 -12.32 -33.61
CA ASN A 25 -17.44 -12.71 -32.42
C ASN A 25 -16.44 -11.61 -31.98
N ASP A 26 -16.50 -10.41 -32.58
CA ASP A 26 -15.46 -9.39 -32.38
C ASP A 26 -15.79 -8.29 -31.35
N ILE A 27 -16.95 -8.34 -30.67
CA ILE A 27 -17.28 -7.33 -29.63
C ILE A 27 -16.97 -7.82 -28.20
N TYR A 28 -16.66 -9.11 -28.01
CA TYR A 28 -16.20 -9.62 -26.71
C TYR A 28 -14.67 -9.86 -26.61
N ASN A 29 -13.91 -9.57 -27.67
CA ASN A 29 -12.45 -9.75 -27.68
C ASN A 29 -11.62 -8.45 -27.83
N GLN A 30 -12.24 -7.28 -28.03
CA GLN A 30 -11.47 -6.02 -28.11
C GLN A 30 -11.09 -5.41 -26.76
N ASN A 31 -11.73 -5.80 -25.66
CA ASN A 31 -11.34 -5.33 -24.32
C ASN A 31 -10.14 -6.09 -23.73
N ASN A 32 -9.84 -7.30 -24.23
CA ASN A 32 -8.68 -8.10 -23.78
C ASN A 32 -7.41 -7.90 -24.64
N LEU A 33 -7.50 -7.16 -25.75
CA LEU A 33 -6.34 -6.82 -26.59
C LEU A 33 -5.77 -5.43 -26.26
N ASN A 34 -6.58 -4.52 -25.71
CA ASN A 34 -6.13 -3.20 -25.29
C ASN A 34 -5.45 -3.19 -23.91
N GLU A 35 -5.72 -4.17 -23.03
CA GLU A 35 -4.95 -4.35 -21.79
C GLU A 35 -3.54 -4.92 -22.04
N ASN A 36 -3.35 -5.67 -23.13
CA ASN A 36 -2.05 -6.26 -23.46
C ASN A 36 -1.12 -5.35 -24.30
N VAL A 37 -1.63 -4.24 -24.84
CA VAL A 37 -0.83 -3.22 -25.55
C VAL A 37 -0.49 -2.03 -24.64
N ALA A 38 -1.26 -1.80 -23.57
CA ALA A 38 -0.92 -0.81 -22.54
C ALA A 38 0.23 -1.25 -21.60
N LEU A 39 0.70 -2.50 -21.70
CA LEU A 39 1.79 -3.06 -20.87
C LEU A 39 3.18 -3.05 -21.53
N LYS A 40 3.38 -2.30 -22.62
CA LYS A 40 4.68 -2.30 -23.35
C LYS A 40 5.44 -0.99 -23.38
N ASN A 41 4.93 0.07 -22.77
CA ASN A 41 5.66 1.33 -22.59
C ASN A 41 5.53 1.82 -21.13
N THR A 42 5.80 0.94 -20.17
CA THR A 42 6.34 1.41 -18.91
C THR A 42 7.78 1.77 -19.24
N TYR A 43 8.07 3.06 -19.48
CA TYR A 43 9.36 3.54 -19.00
C TYR A 43 9.39 3.08 -17.55
N ASP A 44 10.31 2.19 -17.19
CA ASP A 44 10.68 1.97 -15.81
C ASP A 44 11.03 3.34 -15.26
N THR A 45 10.03 4.07 -14.76
CA THR A 45 10.23 5.26 -13.96
C THR A 45 10.69 4.72 -12.62
N GLN A 46 11.91 4.18 -12.60
CA GLN A 46 12.69 4.14 -11.40
C GLN A 46 12.78 5.59 -10.96
N ILE A 47 11.99 5.91 -9.94
CA ILE A 47 12.01 7.23 -9.32
C ILE A 47 13.44 7.40 -8.82
N ILE A 48 14.20 8.27 -9.49
CA ILE A 48 15.55 8.61 -9.05
C ILE A 48 15.33 9.45 -7.79
N ASN A 49 15.49 8.82 -6.63
CA ASN A 49 15.15 9.41 -5.34
C ASN A 49 16.02 10.62 -4.95
N GLN A 50 17.10 10.92 -5.70
CA GLN A 50 18.02 12.02 -5.39
C GLN A 50 18.75 12.57 -6.63
N HIS A 51 18.99 13.87 -6.63
CA HIS A 51 19.97 14.50 -7.52
C HIS A 51 21.32 13.77 -7.40
N ILE A 52 21.91 13.38 -8.52
CA ILE A 52 23.22 12.72 -8.53
C ILE A 52 24.28 13.77 -8.25
N ASP A 53 24.99 13.64 -7.14
CA ASP A 53 26.16 14.49 -6.88
C ASP A 53 27.31 14.06 -7.82
N GLU A 54 27.66 14.97 -8.74
CA GLU A 54 28.67 14.73 -9.77
C GLU A 54 30.07 14.47 -9.18
N ASN A 55 30.32 14.91 -7.94
CA ASN A 55 31.60 14.75 -7.27
C ASN A 55 31.72 13.42 -6.51
N ILE A 56 30.59 12.77 -6.23
CA ILE A 56 30.54 11.52 -5.45
C ILE A 56 30.31 10.32 -6.35
N TYR A 57 29.44 10.46 -7.36
CA TYR A 57 29.08 9.37 -8.25
C TYR A 57 30.28 8.87 -9.05
N LYS A 58 30.62 7.59 -8.89
CA LYS A 58 31.72 6.93 -9.61
C LYS A 58 31.19 6.23 -10.85
N ILE A 59 31.76 6.56 -12.01
CA ILE A 59 31.43 5.94 -13.29
C ILE A 59 31.87 4.48 -13.33
N GLY A 60 31.02 3.65 -13.95
CA GLY A 60 31.26 2.24 -14.15
C GLY A 60 30.56 1.71 -15.40
N SER A 61 30.72 0.42 -15.65
CA SER A 61 30.23 -0.24 -16.85
C SER A 61 28.71 -0.15 -16.97
N GLY A 62 28.21 0.25 -18.14
CA GLY A 62 26.78 0.37 -18.42
C GLY A 62 26.18 1.76 -18.17
N ASP A 63 26.94 2.70 -17.62
CA ASP A 63 26.54 4.12 -17.58
C ASP A 63 26.43 4.64 -19.02
N VAL A 64 25.44 5.50 -19.29
CA VAL A 64 25.22 6.07 -20.62
C VAL A 64 25.20 7.59 -20.56
N PHE A 65 26.03 8.20 -21.39
CA PHE A 65 26.08 9.64 -21.56
C PHE A 65 25.43 10.07 -22.86
N LEU A 66 24.63 11.14 -22.82
CA LEU A 66 24.33 11.92 -24.01
C LEU A 66 25.55 12.77 -24.34
N PHE A 67 26.12 12.55 -25.51
CA PHE A 67 27.25 13.32 -26.01
C PHE A 67 26.79 14.16 -27.19
N ASN A 68 27.02 15.47 -27.11
CA ASN A 68 26.83 16.41 -28.19
C ASN A 68 28.13 17.16 -28.45
N MET A 69 28.54 17.22 -29.71
CA MET A 69 29.72 17.94 -30.14
C MET A 69 29.40 18.75 -31.39
N ILE A 70 29.66 20.05 -31.33
CA ILE A 70 29.48 20.99 -32.43
C ILE A 70 30.87 21.43 -32.87
N THR A 71 31.16 21.25 -34.15
CA THR A 71 32.41 21.67 -34.82
C THR A 71 32.09 22.40 -36.11
N THR A 72 33.09 23.02 -36.74
CA THR A 72 32.94 23.54 -38.11
C THR A 72 32.52 22.47 -39.13
N ASN A 73 32.85 21.20 -38.86
CA ASN A 73 32.60 20.08 -39.78
C ASN A 73 31.23 19.41 -39.55
N GLY A 74 30.45 19.88 -38.58
CA GLY A 74 29.11 19.38 -38.30
C GLY A 74 28.83 19.15 -36.82
N VAL A 75 27.64 18.59 -36.56
CA VAL A 75 27.14 18.26 -35.23
C VAL A 75 27.08 16.75 -35.07
N ILE A 76 27.63 16.24 -33.97
CA ILE A 76 27.56 14.84 -33.57
C ILE A 76 26.72 14.76 -32.30
N THR A 77 25.64 13.99 -32.33
CA THR A 77 24.83 13.67 -31.14
C THR A 77 24.68 12.16 -31.05
N ILE A 78 25.24 11.56 -30.00
CA ILE A 78 25.24 10.11 -29.81
C ILE A 78 25.18 9.75 -28.32
N ASP A 79 24.71 8.54 -28.05
CA ASP A 79 24.77 7.94 -26.72
C ASP A 79 26.10 7.19 -26.56
N LEU A 80 26.88 7.57 -25.55
CA LEU A 80 28.15 6.92 -25.21
C LEU A 80 27.95 6.00 -24.01
N THR A 81 27.97 4.70 -24.26
CA THR A 81 27.90 3.67 -23.22
C THR A 81 29.29 3.32 -22.72
N VAL A 82 29.46 3.30 -21.39
CA VAL A 82 30.69 2.83 -20.74
C VAL A 82 30.79 1.31 -20.88
N SER A 83 31.87 0.84 -21.52
CA SER A 83 32.14 -0.58 -21.72
C SER A 83 32.46 -1.30 -20.39
N PRO A 84 32.42 -2.65 -20.36
CA PRO A 84 32.90 -3.46 -19.23
C PRO A 84 34.36 -3.21 -18.84
N SER A 85 35.19 -2.78 -19.80
CA SER A 85 36.57 -2.36 -19.54
C SER A 85 36.68 -0.92 -18.99
N GLY A 86 35.55 -0.25 -18.78
CA GLY A 86 35.43 1.10 -18.24
C GLY A 86 35.89 2.20 -19.20
N ASN A 87 35.68 2.00 -20.50
CA ASN A 87 36.01 2.96 -21.54
C ASN A 87 34.76 3.38 -22.32
N ILE A 88 34.77 4.59 -22.85
CA ILE A 88 33.82 5.02 -23.89
C ILE A 88 34.56 5.11 -25.22
N LEU A 89 33.82 4.97 -26.32
CA LEU A 89 34.34 5.15 -27.67
C LEU A 89 33.67 6.37 -28.29
N ILE A 90 34.43 7.44 -28.46
CA ILE A 90 33.97 8.65 -29.15
C ILE A 90 34.39 8.53 -30.62
N PRO A 91 33.46 8.57 -31.59
CA PRO A 91 33.82 8.53 -33.01
C PRO A 91 34.87 9.60 -33.33
N ILE A 92 35.87 9.22 -34.12
CA ILE A 92 36.94 10.09 -34.63
C ILE A 92 37.95 10.60 -33.56
N VAL A 93 37.57 10.64 -32.28
CA VAL A 93 38.46 10.96 -31.14
C VAL A 93 39.15 9.70 -30.61
N GLY A 94 38.40 8.60 -30.43
CA GLY A 94 38.93 7.30 -29.97
C GLY A 94 38.44 6.88 -28.60
N LYS A 95 39.21 5.98 -27.95
CA LYS A 95 38.86 5.40 -26.65
C LYS A 95 39.26 6.33 -25.51
N VAL A 96 38.34 6.54 -24.57
CA VAL A 96 38.58 7.33 -23.34
C VAL A 96 38.29 6.48 -22.11
N LYS A 97 39.25 6.37 -21.19
CA LYS A 97 39.12 5.57 -19.97
C LYS A 97 38.47 6.39 -18.85
N LEU A 98 37.34 5.91 -18.33
CA LEU A 98 36.55 6.57 -17.29
C LEU A 98 36.43 5.75 -15.99
N LEU A 99 36.90 4.49 -15.98
CA LEU A 99 36.78 3.62 -14.82
C LEU A 99 37.32 4.26 -13.53
N GLY A 100 36.48 4.30 -12.49
CA GLY A 100 36.85 4.82 -11.17
C GLY A 100 36.94 6.35 -11.08
N LYS A 101 36.62 7.08 -12.16
CA LYS A 101 36.49 8.54 -12.15
C LYS A 101 35.11 8.94 -11.66
N THR A 102 35.04 10.11 -11.04
CA THR A 102 33.75 10.72 -10.71
C THR A 102 33.06 11.23 -11.98
N LEU A 103 31.78 11.54 -11.89
CA LEU A 103 31.02 12.10 -13.00
C LEU A 103 31.63 13.44 -13.48
N ALA A 104 31.92 14.35 -12.55
CA ALA A 104 32.57 15.63 -12.84
C ALA A 104 33.95 15.46 -13.51
N GLN A 105 34.77 14.51 -13.01
CA GLN A 105 36.06 14.20 -13.62
C GLN A 105 35.91 13.64 -15.03
N SER A 106 34.88 12.82 -15.26
CA SER A 106 34.61 12.20 -16.55
C SER A 106 34.21 13.24 -17.60
N TYR A 107 33.35 14.20 -17.24
CA TYR A 107 33.02 15.33 -18.12
C TYR A 107 34.26 16.10 -18.55
N LYS A 108 35.13 16.44 -17.60
CA LYS A 108 36.38 17.15 -17.88
C LYS A 108 37.28 16.36 -18.85
N ILE A 109 37.51 15.07 -18.56
CA ILE A 109 38.37 14.21 -19.39
C ILE A 109 37.83 14.10 -20.83
N ILE A 110 36.51 13.97 -20.99
CA ILE A 110 35.88 13.87 -22.32
C ILE A 110 36.07 15.16 -23.10
N ILE A 111 35.78 16.30 -22.48
CA ILE A 111 35.91 17.61 -23.11
C ILE A 111 37.37 17.87 -23.53
N GLU A 112 38.33 17.59 -22.65
CA GLU A 112 39.76 17.73 -22.94
C GLU A 112 40.19 16.85 -24.13
N LYS A 113 39.79 15.58 -24.16
CA LYS A 113 40.14 14.65 -25.24
C LYS A 113 39.54 15.05 -26.60
N CYS A 114 38.34 15.60 -26.61
CA CYS A 114 37.74 16.13 -27.83
C CYS A 114 38.47 17.38 -28.32
N LYS A 115 38.83 18.30 -27.41
CA LYS A 115 39.55 19.54 -27.74
C LYS A 115 40.98 19.33 -28.21
N GLU A 116 41.67 18.28 -27.72
CA GLU A 116 42.98 17.87 -28.24
C GLU A 116 42.94 17.54 -29.75
N LYS A 117 41.80 17.05 -30.24
CA LYS A 117 41.60 16.67 -31.65
C LYS A 117 40.97 17.78 -32.47
N TYR A 118 40.08 18.57 -31.87
CA TYR A 118 39.28 19.62 -32.49
C TYR A 118 39.24 20.85 -31.57
N GLU A 119 40.14 21.80 -31.79
CA GLU A 119 40.30 22.98 -30.93
C GLU A 119 39.04 23.85 -30.85
N ASP A 120 38.28 23.93 -31.95
CA ASP A 120 37.02 24.66 -32.10
C ASP A 120 35.79 23.92 -31.54
N ALA A 121 35.96 22.70 -31.03
CA ALA A 121 34.84 21.89 -30.61
C ALA A 121 34.13 22.44 -29.36
N TYR A 122 32.83 22.68 -29.51
CA TYR A 122 31.93 22.85 -28.37
C TYR A 122 31.35 21.48 -27.99
N VAL A 123 31.73 21.00 -26.80
CA VAL A 123 31.38 19.65 -26.31
C VAL A 123 30.46 19.77 -25.12
N TYR A 124 29.32 19.10 -25.20
CA TYR A 124 28.36 18.95 -24.13
C TYR A 124 28.16 17.46 -23.84
N VAL A 125 28.28 17.08 -22.57
CA VAL A 125 28.14 15.69 -22.12
C VAL A 125 27.28 15.67 -20.87
N ASN A 126 26.30 14.78 -20.83
CA ASN A 126 25.44 14.61 -19.66
C ASN A 126 25.16 13.12 -19.42
N LEU A 127 25.00 12.71 -18.17
CA LEU A 127 24.61 11.33 -17.85
C LEU A 127 23.10 11.20 -18.04
N ILE A 128 22.67 10.29 -18.90
CA ILE A 128 21.24 10.07 -19.19
C ILE A 128 20.71 8.74 -18.67
N LYS A 129 21.59 7.78 -18.39
CA LYS A 129 21.21 6.50 -17.81
C LYS A 129 22.27 6.01 -16.83
N LEU A 130 21.82 5.71 -15.63
CA LEU A 130 22.62 5.05 -14.60
C LEU A 130 22.80 3.56 -14.94
N ARG A 131 23.99 3.04 -14.67
CA ARG A 131 24.23 1.59 -14.81
C ARG A 131 23.35 0.79 -13.86
N GLN A 132 23.04 -0.43 -14.27
CA GLN A 132 22.38 -1.41 -13.43
C GLN A 132 23.33 -2.58 -13.15
N PHE A 133 23.26 -3.11 -11.93
CA PHE A 133 24.03 -4.28 -11.53
C PHE A 133 23.19 -5.19 -10.64
N LYS A 134 23.67 -6.42 -10.45
CA LYS A 134 22.98 -7.41 -9.64
C LYS A 134 23.60 -7.47 -8.25
N ILE A 135 22.76 -7.52 -7.22
CA ILE A 135 23.15 -7.84 -5.86
C ILE A 135 22.50 -9.16 -5.43
N LEU A 136 23.07 -9.83 -4.45
CA LEU A 136 22.53 -11.06 -3.89
C LEU A 136 21.77 -10.77 -2.60
N ILE A 137 20.50 -11.13 -2.54
CA ILE A 137 19.73 -11.16 -1.29
C ILE A 137 19.71 -12.58 -0.74
N THR A 138 20.09 -12.73 0.52
CA THR A 138 20.15 -14.01 1.25
C THR A 138 19.29 -13.96 2.53
N GLY A 139 18.97 -15.14 3.06
CA GLY A 139 18.19 -15.30 4.29
C GLY A 139 16.88 -16.07 4.08
N ASN A 140 16.12 -16.24 5.16
CA ASN A 140 14.86 -16.98 5.13
C ASN A 140 13.68 -16.07 4.76
N ILE A 141 13.61 -15.70 3.48
CA ILE A 141 12.58 -14.83 2.90
C ILE A 141 12.18 -15.30 1.51
N SER A 142 10.94 -14.98 1.09
CA SER A 142 10.40 -15.38 -0.21
C SER A 142 11.16 -14.80 -1.40
N ASN A 143 11.73 -13.61 -1.24
CA ASN A 143 12.38 -12.85 -2.31
C ASN A 143 13.92 -13.01 -2.28
N ALA A 144 14.44 -14.09 -1.71
CA ALA A 144 15.88 -14.37 -1.77
C ALA A 144 16.32 -14.65 -3.22
N GLY A 145 17.55 -14.25 -3.58
CA GLY A 145 18.10 -14.43 -4.91
C GLY A 145 18.78 -13.18 -5.46
N MET A 146 19.12 -13.20 -6.75
CA MET A 146 19.77 -12.08 -7.43
C MET A 146 18.74 -11.03 -7.84
N HIS A 147 19.00 -9.77 -7.48
CA HIS A 147 18.14 -8.63 -7.83
C HIS A 147 18.91 -7.58 -8.61
N VAL A 148 18.29 -7.05 -9.66
CA VAL A 148 18.85 -5.96 -10.46
C VAL A 148 18.51 -4.65 -9.79
N ILE A 149 19.53 -3.84 -9.52
CA ILE A 149 19.37 -2.49 -8.98
C ILE A 149 20.15 -1.48 -9.81
N THR A 150 19.81 -0.22 -9.64
CA THR A 150 20.44 0.89 -10.33
C THR A 150 21.54 1.49 -9.47
N ALA A 151 22.60 1.99 -10.10
CA ALA A 151 23.63 2.70 -9.39
C ALA A 151 23.03 3.92 -8.67
N ASN A 152 23.53 4.22 -7.47
CA ASN A 152 22.96 5.19 -6.53
C ASN A 152 21.71 4.72 -5.75
N SER A 153 21.17 3.52 -6.00
CA SER A 153 20.12 2.96 -5.15
C SER A 153 20.64 2.70 -3.73
N ARG A 154 19.86 3.10 -2.73
CA ARG A 154 20.08 2.78 -1.32
C ARG A 154 19.42 1.46 -0.95
N VAL A 155 19.75 0.98 0.24
CA VAL A 155 19.12 -0.22 0.79
C VAL A 155 17.61 -0.04 0.91
N SER A 156 17.10 1.13 1.31
CA SER A 156 15.65 1.42 1.31
C SER A 156 14.98 1.21 -0.04
N ASP A 157 15.59 1.68 -1.13
CA ASP A 157 15.04 1.62 -2.48
C ASP A 157 14.91 0.16 -2.95
N LEU A 158 15.86 -0.69 -2.55
CA LEU A 158 15.78 -2.13 -2.77
C LEU A 158 14.52 -2.73 -2.13
N PHE A 159 14.27 -2.37 -0.86
CA PHE A 159 13.15 -2.91 -0.10
C PHE A 159 11.81 -2.38 -0.59
N GLU A 160 11.73 -1.12 -1.02
CA GLU A 160 10.53 -0.52 -1.62
C GLU A 160 10.06 -1.26 -2.86
N ASN A 161 11.00 -1.72 -3.69
CA ASN A 161 10.69 -2.38 -4.95
C ASN A 161 10.41 -3.88 -4.80
N ILE A 162 11.06 -4.55 -3.84
CA ILE A 162 11.03 -6.01 -3.75
C ILE A 162 10.00 -6.52 -2.74
N PHE A 163 9.76 -5.78 -1.66
CA PHE A 163 8.92 -6.26 -0.58
C PHE A 163 7.53 -5.65 -0.62
N THR A 164 6.54 -6.52 -0.54
CA THR A 164 5.17 -6.14 -0.23
C THR A 164 5.03 -5.91 1.27
N PHE A 165 4.05 -5.10 1.66
CA PHE A 165 3.70 -4.88 3.06
C PHE A 165 3.52 -6.23 3.75
N SER A 166 4.30 -6.48 4.80
CA SER A 166 4.07 -7.66 5.62
C SER A 166 2.71 -7.55 6.32
N HIS A 167 2.19 -8.67 6.83
CA HIS A 167 0.95 -8.64 7.62
C HIS A 167 1.10 -7.73 8.84
N VAL A 168 2.30 -7.71 9.45
CA VAL A 168 2.64 -6.80 10.55
C VAL A 168 2.57 -5.34 10.09
N ASP A 169 3.19 -4.99 8.95
CA ASP A 169 3.15 -3.61 8.42
C ASP A 169 1.72 -3.15 8.09
N THR A 170 0.88 -4.06 7.58
CA THR A 170 -0.54 -3.78 7.32
C THR A 170 -1.28 -3.42 8.61
N ILE A 171 -1.02 -4.16 9.70
CA ILE A 171 -1.64 -3.89 11.00
C ILE A 171 -1.13 -2.57 11.57
N LEU A 172 0.19 -2.32 11.50
CA LEU A 172 0.81 -1.13 12.07
C LEU A 172 0.37 0.15 11.36
N SER A 173 0.27 0.13 10.03
CA SER A 173 -0.23 1.27 9.23
C SER A 173 -1.69 1.65 9.50
N GLN A 174 -2.49 0.77 10.10
CA GLN A 174 -3.86 1.08 10.55
C GLN A 174 -3.90 1.76 11.93
N HIS A 175 -2.79 1.77 12.67
CA HIS A 175 -2.74 2.20 14.06
C HIS A 175 -1.72 3.30 14.35
N ILE A 176 -0.78 3.52 13.43
CA ILE A 176 0.24 4.54 13.51
C ILE A 176 0.02 5.48 12.35
N LEU A 177 -0.25 6.75 12.66
CA LEU A 177 -0.32 7.80 11.66
C LEU A 177 1.06 7.95 11.00
N ASP A 178 1.08 8.14 9.68
CA ASP A 178 2.31 8.30 8.89
C ASP A 178 3.30 7.12 8.99
N TYR A 179 2.81 5.89 9.19
CA TYR A 179 3.64 4.69 9.18
C TYR A 179 4.42 4.55 7.86
N PRO A 180 5.77 4.60 7.87
CA PRO A 180 6.53 4.56 6.63
C PRO A 180 6.43 3.19 5.97
N LYS A 181 6.50 3.17 4.64
CA LYS A 181 6.47 1.91 3.89
C LYS A 181 7.78 1.14 4.12
N ASN A 182 7.69 -0.16 4.36
CA ASN A 182 8.84 -1.08 4.37
C ASN A 182 9.95 -0.74 5.38
N ILE A 183 9.60 -0.30 6.59
CA ILE A 183 10.58 -0.03 7.65
C ILE A 183 11.28 -1.27 8.22
N MET A 184 10.85 -2.47 7.79
CA MET A 184 11.46 -3.75 8.16
C MET A 184 11.48 -4.01 9.68
N ILE A 185 10.44 -3.59 10.42
CA ILE A 185 10.35 -3.79 11.88
C ILE A 185 10.63 -5.23 12.31
N SER A 186 10.13 -6.20 11.54
CA SER A 186 10.22 -7.63 11.84
C SER A 186 11.52 -8.29 11.35
N LYS A 187 12.42 -7.53 10.73
CA LYS A 187 13.63 -8.04 10.09
C LYS A 187 14.87 -7.26 10.50
N ASP A 188 15.99 -7.95 10.60
CA ASP A 188 17.30 -7.33 10.67
C ASP A 188 18.01 -7.47 9.32
N ILE A 189 18.67 -6.40 8.91
CA ILE A 189 19.36 -6.28 7.62
C ILE A 189 20.85 -6.09 7.90
N THR A 190 21.65 -6.96 7.29
CA THR A 190 23.11 -6.81 7.25
C THR A 190 23.53 -6.71 5.80
N LEU A 191 24.24 -5.65 5.46
CA LEU A 191 24.95 -5.50 4.21
C LEU A 191 26.36 -6.08 4.38
N ILE A 192 26.75 -7.00 3.50
CA ILE A 192 28.09 -7.56 3.43
C ILE A 192 28.78 -6.95 2.21
N ARG A 193 29.87 -6.22 2.43
CA ARG A 193 30.67 -5.55 1.39
C ARG A 193 32.14 -5.82 1.65
N ASP A 194 32.86 -6.36 0.66
CA ASP A 194 34.30 -6.65 0.78
C ASP A 194 34.68 -7.47 2.03
N ASN A 195 33.80 -8.38 2.46
CA ASN A 195 33.83 -9.16 3.71
C ASN A 195 33.56 -8.39 5.02
N ASP A 196 33.32 -7.09 4.97
CA ASP A 196 32.86 -6.31 6.12
C ASP A 196 31.34 -6.41 6.27
N GLU A 197 30.88 -6.59 7.52
CA GLU A 197 29.46 -6.56 7.87
C GLU A 197 29.05 -5.15 8.32
N ILE A 198 28.11 -4.56 7.58
CA ILE A 198 27.52 -3.26 7.84
C ILE A 198 26.07 -3.48 8.28
N HIS A 199 25.75 -3.13 9.52
CA HIS A 199 24.38 -3.18 10.01
C HIS A 199 23.56 -2.05 9.39
N VAL A 200 22.42 -2.41 8.79
CA VAL A 200 21.48 -1.46 8.19
C VAL A 200 20.28 -1.33 9.11
N ASN A 201 19.95 -0.10 9.51
CA ASN A 201 18.85 0.17 10.43
C ASN A 201 17.80 1.08 9.79
N LEU A 202 17.00 0.50 8.91
CA LEU A 202 15.94 1.25 8.21
C LEU A 202 14.90 1.83 9.17
N PHE A 203 14.69 1.21 10.34
CA PHE A 203 13.82 1.75 11.38
C PHE A 203 14.29 3.15 11.81
N ASP A 204 15.57 3.28 12.21
CA ASP A 204 16.11 4.58 12.64
C ASP A 204 16.24 5.56 11.47
N TYR A 205 16.51 5.10 10.25
CA TYR A 205 16.46 5.94 9.05
C TYR A 205 15.08 6.60 8.88
N TYR A 206 13.99 5.83 8.95
CA TYR A 206 12.65 6.38 8.73
C TYR A 206 12.11 7.19 9.91
N PHE A 207 12.41 6.81 11.16
CA PHE A 207 11.92 7.53 12.34
C PHE A 207 12.81 8.70 12.78
N ASN A 208 14.12 8.63 12.56
CA ASN A 208 15.08 9.66 12.99
C ASN A 208 15.69 10.45 11.82
N GLY A 209 15.47 10.04 10.57
CA GLY A 209 16.00 10.74 9.38
C GLY A 209 17.50 10.57 9.15
N ASP A 210 18.12 9.54 9.72
CA ASP A 210 19.57 9.34 9.67
C ASP A 210 20.01 8.47 8.47
N ASN A 211 20.65 9.11 7.50
CA ASN A 211 21.15 8.49 6.26
C ASN A 211 22.29 7.49 6.47
N GLU A 212 23.01 7.52 7.59
CA GLU A 212 24.07 6.54 7.87
C GLU A 212 23.50 5.12 7.99
N ASN A 213 22.26 5.01 8.46
CA ASN A 213 21.56 3.74 8.59
C ASN A 213 20.99 3.17 7.28
N ASN A 214 21.18 3.87 6.16
CA ASN A 214 20.64 3.50 4.85
C ASN A 214 21.71 3.65 3.74
N PRO A 215 22.74 2.78 3.70
CA PRO A 215 23.86 2.94 2.79
C PRO A 215 23.47 2.81 1.31
N ILE A 216 24.25 3.46 0.44
CA ILE A 216 24.16 3.27 -1.02
C ILE A 216 24.73 1.90 -1.37
N LEU A 217 24.03 1.15 -2.22
CA LEU A 217 24.42 -0.18 -2.68
C LEU A 217 25.52 -0.10 -3.75
N GLN A 218 26.39 -1.11 -3.76
CA GLN A 218 27.54 -1.24 -4.65
C GLN A 218 27.56 -2.63 -5.30
N GLU A 219 28.33 -2.75 -6.38
CA GLU A 219 28.53 -4.04 -7.05
C GLU A 219 29.11 -5.06 -6.07
N GLN A 220 28.64 -6.30 -6.14
CA GLN A 220 29.03 -7.43 -5.27
C GLN A 220 28.52 -7.34 -3.81
N ASP A 221 27.75 -6.30 -3.46
CA ASP A 221 27.06 -6.26 -2.18
C ASP A 221 26.15 -7.50 -2.00
N ILE A 222 26.16 -8.07 -0.80
CA ILE A 222 25.24 -9.13 -0.39
C ILE A 222 24.38 -8.59 0.74
N ILE A 223 23.06 -8.66 0.59
CA ILE A 223 22.10 -8.26 1.61
C ILE A 223 21.59 -9.51 2.31
N ASN A 224 21.88 -9.64 3.60
CA ASN A 224 21.42 -10.72 4.45
C ASN A 224 20.26 -10.27 5.31
N ILE A 225 19.14 -10.99 5.24
CA ILE A 225 17.90 -10.62 5.93
C ILE A 225 17.47 -11.76 6.85
N LYS A 226 17.28 -11.43 8.13
CA LYS A 226 16.88 -12.40 9.14
C LYS A 226 15.66 -11.90 9.90
N ASN A 227 14.89 -12.84 10.46
CA ASN A 227 13.87 -12.47 11.44
C ASN A 227 14.55 -11.86 12.67
N THR A 228 14.00 -10.75 13.13
CA THR A 228 14.48 -10.10 14.34
C THR A 228 13.80 -10.65 15.59
N LYS A 229 14.48 -10.51 16.72
CA LYS A 229 13.94 -10.73 18.05
C LYS A 229 13.71 -9.42 18.81
N LYS A 230 14.03 -8.29 18.18
CA LYS A 230 13.94 -6.97 18.78
C LYS A 230 12.51 -6.61 19.12
N ILE A 231 12.34 -5.98 20.27
CA ILE A 231 11.07 -5.46 20.74
C ILE A 231 10.96 -4.01 20.28
N THR A 232 9.77 -3.62 19.85
CA THR A 232 9.53 -2.29 19.29
C THR A 232 8.46 -1.56 20.08
N VAL A 233 8.68 -0.27 20.38
CA VAL A 233 7.69 0.62 20.96
C VAL A 233 7.42 1.77 20.00
N LEU A 234 6.15 1.99 19.68
CA LEU A 234 5.67 2.92 18.66
C LEU A 234 4.50 3.76 19.15
N GLY A 235 4.19 4.83 18.41
CA GLY A 235 3.00 5.65 18.59
C GLY A 235 3.29 6.95 19.31
N ALA A 236 2.44 7.32 20.27
CA ALA A 236 2.55 8.55 21.06
C ALA A 236 3.62 8.41 22.16
N VAL A 237 4.88 8.28 21.74
CA VAL A 237 6.08 8.27 22.57
C VAL A 237 7.00 9.42 22.17
N ASP A 238 7.92 9.80 23.06
CA ASP A 238 8.88 10.86 22.77
C ASP A 238 9.87 10.40 21.68
N LYS A 239 10.28 9.13 21.74
CA LYS A 239 11.09 8.47 20.70
C LYS A 239 10.60 7.04 20.46
N SER A 240 10.26 6.73 19.21
CA SER A 240 10.06 5.35 18.77
C SER A 240 11.36 4.56 18.92
N ILE A 241 11.30 3.40 19.56
CA ILE A 241 12.49 2.59 19.86
C ILE A 241 12.34 1.16 19.38
N ARG A 242 13.47 0.56 18.97
CA ARG A 242 13.58 -0.85 18.58
C ARG A 242 14.86 -1.42 19.18
N LEU A 243 14.72 -2.28 20.18
CA LEU A 243 15.83 -2.73 21.03
C LEU A 243 15.90 -4.25 21.08
N ASP A 244 17.10 -4.79 21.32
CA ASP A 244 17.27 -6.20 21.62
C ASP A 244 16.57 -6.56 22.94
N ASN A 245 15.98 -7.75 22.98
CA ASN A 245 15.35 -8.25 24.20
C ASN A 245 16.43 -8.57 25.24
N GLN A 246 16.68 -7.63 26.15
CA GLN A 246 17.59 -7.83 27.26
C GLN A 246 16.88 -8.53 28.41
N ASP A 247 17.57 -9.44 29.08
CA ASP A 247 16.94 -10.37 30.02
C ASP A 247 16.25 -9.73 31.25
N LEU A 248 16.50 -8.45 31.50
CA LEU A 248 16.07 -7.72 32.69
C LEU A 248 15.01 -6.63 32.46
N LEU A 249 14.61 -6.35 31.21
CA LEU A 249 13.64 -5.29 30.93
C LEU A 249 12.20 -5.79 31.01
N THR A 250 11.31 -4.99 31.59
CA THR A 250 9.85 -5.20 31.54
C THR A 250 9.21 -4.35 30.45
N TYR A 251 7.95 -4.64 30.08
CA TYR A 251 7.20 -3.75 29.18
C TYR A 251 7.09 -2.32 29.72
N LYS A 252 6.98 -2.15 31.03
CA LYS A 252 6.98 -0.85 31.70
C LYS A 252 8.30 -0.10 31.48
N ASP A 253 9.43 -0.79 31.60
CA ASP A 253 10.75 -0.20 31.37
C ASP A 253 10.92 0.24 29.92
N LEU A 254 10.44 -0.56 28.97
CA LEU A 254 10.44 -0.20 27.55
C LEU A 254 9.63 1.07 27.26
N ILE A 255 8.44 1.18 27.84
CA ILE A 255 7.62 2.40 27.70
C ILE A 255 8.32 3.61 28.32
N ASN A 256 8.98 3.43 29.47
CA ASN A 256 9.75 4.50 30.11
C ASN A 256 10.98 4.92 29.28
N LEU A 257 11.67 3.97 28.65
CA LEU A 257 12.81 4.22 27.77
C LEU A 257 12.42 4.96 26.49
N ALA A 258 11.24 4.63 25.92
CA ALA A 258 10.69 5.34 24.78
C ALA A 258 10.32 6.80 25.14
N GLY A 259 10.04 7.05 26.41
CA GLY A 259 9.50 8.32 26.90
C GLY A 259 8.06 8.53 26.43
N PHE A 260 7.26 9.23 27.23
CA PHE A 260 5.92 9.63 26.82
C PHE A 260 5.41 10.80 27.66
N SER A 261 4.62 11.67 27.04
CA SER A 261 3.82 12.66 27.76
C SER A 261 2.40 12.16 27.99
N THR A 262 1.92 12.20 29.23
CA THR A 262 0.51 11.90 29.59
C THR A 262 -0.50 12.88 28.98
N SER A 263 -0.04 14.01 28.44
CA SER A 263 -0.87 14.93 27.65
C SER A 263 -1.18 14.38 26.26
N ASN A 264 -0.28 13.56 25.70
CA ASN A 264 -0.32 13.11 24.31
C ASN A 264 -0.57 11.61 24.17
N ALA A 265 -0.30 10.81 25.20
CA ALA A 265 -0.39 9.35 25.17
C ALA A 265 -1.57 8.82 26.00
N ASP A 266 -2.31 7.83 25.47
CA ASP A 266 -3.36 7.12 26.21
C ASP A 266 -2.88 5.71 26.61
N LEU A 267 -2.29 5.62 27.80
CA LEU A 267 -1.79 4.36 28.36
C LEU A 267 -2.90 3.34 28.65
N SER A 268 -4.17 3.76 28.73
CA SER A 268 -5.28 2.82 28.98
C SER A 268 -5.65 1.99 27.76
N LYS A 269 -5.14 2.37 26.58
CA LYS A 269 -5.47 1.76 25.28
C LYS A 269 -4.24 1.20 24.57
N ILE A 270 -3.16 0.88 25.29
CA ILE A 270 -1.96 0.27 24.70
C ILE A 270 -2.35 -1.00 23.95
N LYS A 271 -1.87 -1.11 22.72
CA LYS A 271 -2.07 -2.28 21.88
C LYS A 271 -0.78 -3.08 21.87
N PHE A 272 -0.89 -4.38 22.14
CA PHE A 272 0.25 -5.29 22.12
C PHE A 272 0.10 -6.22 20.94
N LEU A 273 1.08 -6.20 20.03
CA LEU A 273 1.11 -7.04 18.85
C LEU A 273 2.17 -8.12 19.05
N ASN A 274 1.71 -9.36 19.23
CA ASN A 274 2.61 -10.49 19.44
C ASN A 274 3.00 -11.14 18.11
N SER A 275 4.30 -11.14 17.81
CA SER A 275 4.86 -11.64 16.54
C SER A 275 4.62 -13.14 16.30
N TYR A 276 4.60 -13.94 17.37
CA TYR A 276 4.38 -15.39 17.30
C TYR A 276 2.91 -15.74 17.01
N ALA A 277 1.97 -15.02 17.64
CA ALA A 277 0.53 -15.18 17.42
C ALA A 277 0.12 -14.87 15.96
N ILE A 278 0.89 -14.04 15.27
CA ILE A 278 0.66 -13.64 13.88
C ILE A 278 1.08 -14.74 12.87
N SER A 279 2.05 -15.58 13.21
CA SER A 279 2.81 -16.33 12.20
C SER A 279 2.48 -17.82 12.04
N SER A 280 1.97 -18.52 13.06
CA SER A 280 1.91 -20.00 13.00
C SER A 280 0.54 -20.66 13.25
N LEU A 281 -0.30 -20.13 14.15
CA LEU A 281 -1.55 -20.81 14.53
C LEU A 281 -2.77 -20.36 13.72
N TYR A 282 -2.75 -19.14 13.18
CA TYR A 282 -3.97 -18.48 12.69
C TYR A 282 -4.18 -18.50 11.18
N ASN A 283 -3.13 -18.76 10.40
CA ASN A 283 -3.25 -18.83 8.95
C ASN A 283 -3.75 -20.20 8.48
N ASN A 284 -3.56 -21.27 9.24
CA ASN A 284 -3.89 -22.63 8.78
C ASN A 284 -5.38 -22.79 8.45
N GLU A 285 -6.27 -22.29 9.31
CA GLU A 285 -7.72 -22.39 9.09
C GLU A 285 -8.20 -21.43 8.00
N LYS A 286 -7.74 -20.17 8.02
CA LYS A 286 -8.07 -19.20 6.97
C LYS A 286 -7.58 -19.67 5.59
N ASN A 287 -6.37 -20.24 5.51
CA ASN A 287 -5.81 -20.78 4.28
C ASN A 287 -6.57 -22.03 3.82
N ARG A 288 -6.94 -22.93 4.73
CA ARG A 288 -7.82 -24.07 4.44
C ARG A 288 -9.11 -23.59 3.78
N ILE A 289 -9.78 -22.60 4.36
CA ILE A 289 -11.05 -22.05 3.83
C ILE A 289 -10.84 -21.33 2.51
N ASN A 290 -9.77 -20.53 2.37
CA ASN A 290 -9.48 -19.80 1.14
C ASN A 290 -9.20 -20.73 -0.04
N ASN A 291 -8.70 -21.94 0.21
CA ASN A 291 -8.49 -22.98 -0.80
C ASN A 291 -9.79 -23.68 -1.23
N ILE A 292 -10.91 -23.45 -0.52
CA ILE A 292 -12.25 -23.89 -0.92
C ILE A 292 -12.85 -22.78 -1.79
N ASP A 293 -13.34 -23.16 -2.98
CA ASP A 293 -14.09 -22.26 -3.86
C ASP A 293 -15.26 -21.63 -3.08
N PRO A 294 -15.49 -20.31 -3.17
CA PRO A 294 -16.57 -19.61 -2.47
C PRO A 294 -17.95 -20.28 -2.57
N LYS A 295 -18.25 -20.96 -3.69
CA LYS A 295 -19.52 -21.67 -3.90
C LYS A 295 -19.70 -22.89 -2.98
N TYR A 296 -18.61 -23.47 -2.50
CA TYR A 296 -18.62 -24.71 -1.70
C TYR A 296 -18.28 -24.50 -0.22
N ARG A 297 -18.13 -23.24 0.21
CA ARG A 297 -17.87 -22.92 1.63
C ARG A 297 -19.11 -23.19 2.46
N SER A 298 -18.92 -23.78 3.62
CA SER A 298 -20.00 -23.97 4.59
C SER A 298 -20.39 -22.64 5.23
N ASP A 299 -21.60 -22.56 5.78
CA ASP A 299 -22.03 -21.40 6.59
C ASP A 299 -21.06 -21.14 7.76
N THR A 300 -20.44 -22.20 8.31
CA THR A 300 -19.42 -22.08 9.35
C THR A 300 -18.12 -21.47 8.83
N ASP A 301 -17.70 -21.80 7.61
CA ASP A 301 -16.51 -21.21 6.99
C ASP A 301 -16.76 -19.71 6.70
N GLU A 302 -17.92 -19.36 6.15
CA GLU A 302 -18.30 -17.97 5.90
C GLU A 302 -18.49 -17.18 7.20
N SER A 303 -19.09 -17.79 8.22
CA SER A 303 -19.20 -17.20 9.56
C SER A 303 -17.82 -16.97 10.18
N PHE A 304 -16.89 -17.92 10.04
CA PHE A 304 -15.51 -17.75 10.48
C PHE A 304 -14.80 -16.62 9.73
N LEU A 305 -14.88 -16.59 8.39
CA LEU A 305 -14.31 -15.50 7.58
C LEU A 305 -14.91 -14.14 7.93
N SER A 306 -16.23 -14.07 8.14
CA SER A 306 -16.94 -12.87 8.56
C SER A 306 -16.50 -12.40 9.95
N ALA A 307 -16.43 -13.29 10.94
CA ALA A 307 -15.91 -12.98 12.26
C ALA A 307 -14.44 -12.53 12.20
N ARG A 308 -13.65 -13.17 11.33
CA ARG A 308 -12.23 -12.85 11.16
C ARG A 308 -12.01 -11.51 10.47
N SER A 309 -12.84 -11.16 9.50
CA SER A 309 -12.80 -9.83 8.84
C SER A 309 -13.07 -8.67 9.80
N LYS A 310 -13.74 -8.95 10.93
CA LYS A 310 -14.07 -7.97 11.98
C LYS A 310 -13.04 -7.89 13.10
N THR A 311 -12.05 -8.78 13.14
CA THR A 311 -11.03 -8.82 14.21
C THR A 311 -9.65 -8.59 13.62
N LEU A 312 -8.93 -7.58 14.12
CA LEU A 312 -7.53 -7.40 13.75
C LEU A 312 -6.67 -8.47 14.43
N ASN A 313 -5.87 -9.17 13.63
CA ASN A 313 -5.09 -10.32 14.07
C ASN A 313 -3.96 -9.90 15.02
N GLY A 314 -3.71 -10.70 16.07
CA GLY A 314 -2.49 -10.60 16.87
C GLY A 314 -2.42 -9.45 17.87
N ILE A 315 -3.40 -8.54 17.88
CA ILE A 315 -3.48 -7.45 18.86
C ILE A 315 -4.20 -7.92 20.12
N ILE A 316 -3.54 -7.74 21.25
CA ILE A 316 -4.11 -7.94 22.58
C ILE A 316 -4.59 -6.58 23.10
N TYR A 317 -5.86 -6.51 23.47
CA TYR A 317 -6.50 -5.35 24.10
C TYR A 317 -6.70 -5.63 25.59
N ILE A 318 -6.14 -4.78 26.45
CA ILE A 318 -6.28 -4.91 27.91
C ILE A 318 -7.09 -3.72 28.43
N ASN A 319 -8.40 -3.92 28.57
CA ASN A 319 -9.35 -2.87 29.01
C ASN A 319 -9.45 -2.71 30.54
N ASP A 320 -8.71 -3.52 31.31
CA ASP A 320 -8.75 -3.53 32.77
C ASP A 320 -7.41 -3.01 33.31
N PHE A 321 -7.46 -1.90 34.06
CA PHE A 321 -6.28 -1.21 34.58
C PHE A 321 -5.41 -2.12 35.48
N LYS A 322 -6.01 -2.97 36.32
CA LYS A 322 -5.24 -3.87 37.20
C LYS A 322 -4.54 -4.96 36.39
N LYS A 323 -5.21 -5.49 35.37
CA LYS A 323 -4.60 -6.48 34.47
C LYS A 323 -3.51 -5.84 33.62
N LEU A 324 -3.69 -4.59 33.20
CA LEU A 324 -2.70 -3.84 32.46
C LEU A 324 -1.44 -3.61 33.29
N ASP A 325 -1.56 -3.12 34.52
CA ASP A 325 -0.39 -2.90 35.38
C ASP A 325 0.38 -4.22 35.64
N ASN A 326 -0.34 -5.31 35.95
CA ASN A 326 0.29 -6.62 36.09
C ASN A 326 0.96 -7.10 34.80
N PHE A 327 0.36 -6.83 33.62
CA PHE A 327 0.95 -7.16 32.34
C PHE A 327 2.21 -6.34 32.06
N LEU A 328 2.19 -5.04 32.34
CA LEU A 328 3.32 -4.15 32.11
C LEU A 328 4.56 -4.52 32.94
N ASN A 329 4.38 -5.16 34.09
CA ASN A 329 5.47 -5.65 34.92
C ASN A 329 6.06 -7.01 34.45
N GLN A 330 5.55 -7.58 33.35
CA GLN A 330 6.06 -8.83 32.77
C GLN A 330 7.21 -8.55 31.79
N LYS A 331 8.03 -9.59 31.56
CA LYS A 331 9.10 -9.59 30.57
C LYS A 331 8.51 -9.67 29.15
N PRO A 332 9.00 -8.87 28.19
CA PRO A 332 8.58 -8.93 26.81
C PRO A 332 9.07 -10.19 26.09
N ILE A 333 8.29 -10.62 25.10
CA ILE A 333 8.63 -11.75 24.23
C ILE A 333 9.34 -11.23 22.97
N ASP A 334 10.27 -12.04 22.44
CA ASP A 334 11.03 -11.72 21.23
C ASP A 334 10.10 -11.29 20.07
N GLY A 335 10.37 -10.11 19.50
CA GLY A 335 9.63 -9.56 18.38
C GLY A 335 8.29 -8.90 18.74
N ASP A 336 7.94 -8.76 20.02
CA ASP A 336 6.74 -8.03 20.41
C ASP A 336 6.78 -6.56 19.97
N ILE A 337 5.62 -6.02 19.64
CA ILE A 337 5.46 -4.62 19.25
C ILE A 337 4.39 -3.98 20.14
N LEU A 338 4.75 -2.88 20.79
CA LEU A 338 3.88 -2.08 21.62
C LEU A 338 3.49 -0.83 20.84
N ILE A 339 2.19 -0.56 20.78
CA ILE A 339 1.66 0.65 20.14
C ILE A 339 0.92 1.45 21.21
N ILE A 340 1.44 2.62 21.51
CA ILE A 340 0.82 3.57 22.44
C ILE A 340 -0.01 4.54 21.61
N PRO A 341 -1.36 4.50 21.68
CA PRO A 341 -2.18 5.40 20.90
C PRO A 341 -2.10 6.84 21.42
N PRO A 342 -2.28 7.83 20.55
CA PRO A 342 -2.41 9.21 20.98
C PRO A 342 -3.68 9.41 21.81
N LYS A 343 -3.60 10.33 22.76
CA LYS A 343 -4.72 10.75 23.58
C LYS A 343 -5.64 11.64 22.76
N SER A 344 -6.80 11.11 22.39
CA SER A 344 -7.84 11.90 21.76
C SER A 344 -8.55 12.76 22.80
N ASN A 345 -8.87 14.00 22.44
CA ASN A 345 -9.70 14.92 23.21
C ASN A 345 -10.90 15.41 22.39
N TRP A 346 -11.30 14.64 21.38
CA TRP A 346 -12.31 15.01 20.41
C TRP A 346 -13.32 13.89 20.17
N VAL A 347 -14.46 14.25 19.57
CA VAL A 347 -15.50 13.36 19.05
C VAL A 347 -15.77 13.80 17.62
N GLU A 348 -15.79 12.87 16.67
CA GLU A 348 -16.10 13.18 15.27
C GLU A 348 -17.56 12.84 14.98
N ILE A 349 -18.28 13.76 14.36
CA ILE A 349 -19.68 13.59 13.96
C ILE A 349 -19.75 13.60 12.43
N LEU A 350 -20.23 12.49 11.85
CA LEU A 350 -20.32 12.26 10.41
C LEU A 350 -21.76 11.99 9.95
N GLY A 351 -22.03 12.23 8.66
CA GLY A 351 -23.31 11.90 8.02
C GLY A 351 -24.37 12.97 8.23
N GLY A 352 -25.58 12.55 8.60
CA GLY A 352 -26.83 13.33 8.59
C GLY A 352 -26.95 14.44 9.63
N VAL A 353 -25.98 15.34 9.65
CA VAL A 353 -25.93 16.58 10.43
C VAL A 353 -25.62 17.75 9.50
N GLN A 354 -25.86 18.99 9.93
CA GLN A 354 -25.63 20.16 9.08
C GLN A 354 -24.14 20.42 8.83
N ASN A 355 -23.33 20.31 9.89
CA ASN A 355 -21.90 20.56 9.85
C ASN A 355 -21.13 19.31 10.35
N PRO A 356 -20.91 18.29 9.51
CA PRO A 356 -20.05 17.17 9.86
C PRO A 356 -18.63 17.65 10.20
N GLY A 357 -17.99 17.03 11.18
CA GLY A 357 -16.64 17.41 11.59
C GLY A 357 -16.25 16.93 12.99
N THR A 358 -15.10 17.39 13.44
CA THR A 358 -14.51 17.04 14.73
C THR A 358 -14.79 18.11 15.77
N TYR A 359 -15.28 17.69 16.94
CA TYR A 359 -15.67 18.55 18.05
C TYR A 359 -14.86 18.20 19.30
N ILE A 360 -14.51 19.20 20.11
CA ILE A 360 -13.79 18.96 21.37
C ILE A 360 -14.69 18.14 22.31
N HIS A 361 -14.14 17.07 22.86
CA HIS A 361 -14.81 16.22 23.84
C HIS A 361 -14.92 16.96 25.18
N GLU A 362 -16.13 17.01 25.72
CA GLU A 362 -16.43 17.52 27.06
C GLU A 362 -17.03 16.42 27.94
N ASN A 363 -16.58 16.36 29.19
CA ASN A 363 -17.10 15.40 30.16
C ASN A 363 -18.60 15.64 30.41
N ASN A 364 -19.36 14.55 30.55
CA ASN A 364 -20.80 14.54 30.82
C ASN A 364 -21.72 15.07 29.70
N LYS A 365 -21.20 15.35 28.50
CA LYS A 365 -22.05 15.64 27.33
C LYS A 365 -22.57 14.37 26.68
N GLN A 366 -23.84 14.40 26.29
CA GLN A 366 -24.47 13.33 25.53
C GLN A 366 -24.31 13.59 24.03
N ILE A 367 -24.49 12.55 23.22
CA ILE A 367 -24.38 12.66 21.77
C ILE A 367 -25.30 13.74 21.18
N TYR A 368 -26.46 13.97 21.79
CA TYR A 368 -27.38 15.02 21.38
C TYR A 368 -26.76 16.42 21.44
N ASP A 369 -25.93 16.71 22.45
CA ASP A 369 -25.26 18.01 22.59
C ASP A 369 -24.26 18.24 21.45
N TYR A 370 -23.52 17.21 21.06
CA TYR A 370 -22.59 17.27 19.93
C TYR A 370 -23.32 17.45 18.59
N ILE A 371 -24.49 16.82 18.44
CA ILE A 371 -25.33 17.00 17.24
C ILE A 371 -25.87 18.43 17.16
N LEU A 372 -26.25 19.04 18.29
CA LEU A 372 -26.63 20.45 18.33
C LEU A 372 -25.46 21.37 17.96
N ASN A 373 -24.26 21.11 18.48
CA ASN A 373 -23.05 21.83 18.09
C ASN A 373 -22.76 21.69 16.59
N ALA A 374 -23.10 20.55 15.99
CA ALA A 374 -23.02 20.30 14.56
C ALA A 374 -24.15 20.94 13.72
N GLY A 375 -24.91 21.87 14.30
CA GLY A 375 -26.03 22.56 13.65
C GLY A 375 -27.33 21.74 13.63
N GLY A 376 -27.38 20.60 14.31
CA GLY A 376 -28.54 19.71 14.33
C GLY A 376 -28.55 18.70 13.18
N TYR A 377 -29.62 17.90 13.13
CA TYR A 377 -29.79 16.85 12.13
C TYR A 377 -30.07 17.41 10.72
N ASN A 378 -29.55 16.74 9.70
CA ASN A 378 -29.87 16.95 8.29
C ASN A 378 -30.27 15.61 7.64
N ASN A 379 -31.47 15.52 7.06
CA ASN A 379 -31.96 14.31 6.38
C ASN A 379 -31.79 12.99 7.15
N PHE A 380 -31.96 12.99 8.48
CA PHE A 380 -31.64 11.86 9.38
C PHE A 380 -32.64 10.68 9.35
N SER A 381 -32.13 9.43 9.39
CA SER A 381 -32.89 8.16 9.33
C SER A 381 -33.43 7.63 10.67
N LYS A 382 -33.07 8.26 11.80
CA LYS A 382 -33.26 7.83 13.21
C LYS A 382 -32.13 6.99 13.82
N ASP A 383 -31.25 6.43 12.99
CA ASP A 383 -30.21 5.52 13.48
C ASP A 383 -28.84 6.22 13.58
N MET A 384 -28.19 6.03 14.72
CA MET A 384 -26.84 6.54 15.00
C MET A 384 -25.94 5.37 15.39
N TYR A 385 -24.66 5.48 15.04
CA TYR A 385 -23.68 4.45 15.29
C TYR A 385 -22.38 5.06 15.80
N VAL A 386 -21.73 4.38 16.76
CA VAL A 386 -20.30 4.59 17.03
C VAL A 386 -19.53 3.66 16.10
N LEU A 387 -18.55 4.20 15.40
CA LEU A 387 -17.62 3.45 14.58
C LEU A 387 -16.40 3.10 15.41
N ASP A 388 -16.01 1.83 15.36
CA ASP A 388 -14.69 1.41 15.82
C ASP A 388 -13.73 1.48 14.64
N ILE A 389 -12.83 2.48 14.67
CA ILE A 389 -11.88 2.75 13.59
C ILE A 389 -10.88 1.61 13.38
N ASN A 390 -10.68 0.76 14.39
CA ASN A 390 -9.76 -0.37 14.32
C ASN A 390 -10.41 -1.59 13.65
N SER A 391 -11.65 -1.90 14.01
CA SER A 391 -12.36 -3.08 13.47
C SER A 391 -13.20 -2.77 12.23
N GLY A 392 -13.42 -1.50 11.90
CA GLY A 392 -14.36 -1.07 10.86
C GLY A 392 -15.82 -1.40 11.20
N THR A 393 -16.11 -1.80 12.43
CA THR A 393 -17.46 -2.19 12.85
C THR A 393 -18.25 -0.97 13.36
N ARG A 394 -19.58 -1.09 13.29
CA ARG A 394 -20.50 -0.07 13.78
C ARG A 394 -21.36 -0.62 14.91
N LYS A 395 -21.42 0.08 16.03
CA LYS A 395 -22.31 -0.23 17.15
C LYS A 395 -23.45 0.77 17.18
N LYS A 396 -24.69 0.29 17.05
CA LYS A 396 -25.88 1.15 17.14
C LYS A 396 -25.96 1.78 18.53
N ILE A 397 -26.18 3.09 18.57
CA ILE A 397 -26.30 3.88 19.79
C ILE A 397 -27.65 4.61 19.85
N ASN A 398 -28.03 5.04 21.05
CA ASN A 398 -29.21 5.87 21.27
C ASN A 398 -28.79 7.33 21.54
N LYS A 399 -29.79 8.22 21.65
CA LYS A 399 -29.57 9.66 21.89
C LYS A 399 -28.96 10.02 23.25
N TYR A 400 -28.94 9.08 24.20
CA TYR A 400 -28.38 9.27 25.55
C TYR A 400 -26.94 8.74 25.66
N TYR A 401 -26.39 8.22 24.56
CA TYR A 401 -25.02 7.78 24.52
C TYR A 401 -24.08 8.92 24.93
N MET A 402 -23.15 8.63 25.82
CA MET A 402 -22.08 9.55 26.21
C MET A 402 -20.83 9.19 25.41
N PRO A 403 -20.48 9.99 24.38
CA PRO A 403 -19.29 9.73 23.59
C PRO A 403 -18.05 9.77 24.46
N LYS A 404 -17.11 8.86 24.18
CA LYS A 404 -15.77 8.86 24.76
C LYS A 404 -14.83 9.67 23.86
N PRO A 405 -13.70 10.16 24.40
CA PRO A 405 -12.69 10.79 23.56
C PRO A 405 -12.14 9.82 22.51
N GLY A 406 -12.15 10.27 21.25
CA GLY A 406 -11.77 9.54 20.05
C GLY A 406 -12.90 8.80 19.35
N ASP A 407 -14.14 8.87 19.87
CA ASP A 407 -15.28 8.24 19.21
C ASP A 407 -15.60 8.92 17.87
N VAL A 408 -15.84 8.11 16.86
CA VAL A 408 -16.40 8.55 15.57
C VAL A 408 -17.86 8.15 15.52
N ILE A 409 -18.74 9.12 15.41
CA ILE A 409 -20.19 8.94 15.43
C ILE A 409 -20.74 9.15 14.03
N PHE A 410 -21.32 8.09 13.48
CA PHE A 410 -22.01 8.14 12.20
C PHE A 410 -23.51 8.28 12.41
N VAL A 411 -24.07 9.39 11.93
CA VAL A 411 -25.49 9.70 11.91
C VAL A 411 -26.03 9.29 10.53
N GLU A 412 -26.88 8.26 10.47
CA GLU A 412 -27.33 7.74 9.18
C GLU A 412 -28.29 8.71 8.47
N GLU A 413 -28.05 8.94 7.18
CA GLU A 413 -28.91 9.74 6.31
C GLU A 413 -30.02 8.89 5.66
N LYS A 414 -31.18 9.50 5.44
CA LYS A 414 -32.25 8.95 4.61
C LYS A 414 -31.82 9.01 3.15
N ILE A 415 -31.30 7.91 2.63
CA ILE A 415 -31.04 7.76 1.19
C ILE A 415 -32.38 7.55 0.47
N GLY A 416 -32.87 8.58 -0.21
CA GLY A 416 -34.19 8.61 -0.84
C GLY A 416 -34.44 7.66 -2.04
N TYR A 417 -33.44 6.91 -2.52
CA TYR A 417 -33.56 6.19 -3.81
C TYR A 417 -33.51 4.65 -3.74
N LYS A 418 -32.84 4.02 -2.76
CA LYS A 418 -32.57 2.54 -2.76
C LYS A 418 -33.77 1.62 -2.45
N ARG A 419 -34.97 2.16 -2.19
CA ARG A 419 -36.18 1.36 -1.93
C ARG A 419 -36.91 0.96 -3.21
N TRP A 420 -36.86 1.78 -4.26
CA TRP A 420 -37.57 1.51 -5.51
C TRP A 420 -36.98 0.33 -6.30
N ASP A 421 -35.66 0.14 -6.27
CA ASP A 421 -35.03 -0.96 -7.00
C ASP A 421 -35.31 -2.33 -6.36
N ARG A 422 -35.32 -2.43 -5.01
CA ARG A 422 -35.71 -3.66 -4.32
C ARG A 422 -37.19 -4.02 -4.50
N VAL A 423 -38.07 -3.03 -4.64
CA VAL A 423 -39.49 -3.27 -4.95
C VAL A 423 -39.65 -3.75 -6.39
N LYS A 424 -38.86 -3.22 -7.34
CA LYS A 424 -38.84 -3.71 -8.73
C LYS A 424 -38.39 -5.17 -8.82
N ASP A 425 -37.37 -5.57 -8.05
CA ASP A 425 -36.89 -6.95 -8.02
C ASP A 425 -37.95 -7.92 -7.46
N ILE A 426 -38.71 -7.50 -6.44
CA ILE A 426 -39.81 -8.31 -5.90
C ILE A 426 -40.96 -8.41 -6.92
N ILE A 427 -41.30 -7.32 -7.61
CA ILE A 427 -42.33 -7.30 -8.66
C ILE A 427 -41.91 -8.22 -9.82
N SER A 428 -40.66 -8.18 -10.26
CA SER A 428 -40.17 -9.03 -11.36
C SER A 428 -40.15 -10.52 -11.00
N ILE A 429 -39.75 -10.86 -9.77
CA ILE A 429 -39.82 -12.24 -9.25
C ILE A 429 -41.29 -12.72 -9.19
N SER A 430 -42.20 -11.90 -8.68
CA SER A 430 -43.63 -12.26 -8.59
C SER A 430 -44.29 -12.45 -9.96
N ALA A 431 -43.92 -11.65 -10.96
CA ALA A 431 -44.39 -11.79 -12.33
C ALA A 431 -43.88 -13.10 -12.97
N SER A 432 -42.64 -13.49 -12.66
CA SER A 432 -42.01 -14.74 -13.12
C SER A 432 -42.65 -15.99 -12.49
N ILE A 433 -43.02 -15.92 -11.21
CA ILE A 433 -43.75 -17.01 -10.54
C ILE A 433 -45.17 -17.11 -11.11
N SER A 434 -45.83 -15.98 -11.36
CA SER A 434 -47.19 -15.93 -11.93
C SER A 434 -47.25 -16.50 -13.34
N SER A 435 -46.26 -16.24 -14.19
CA SER A 435 -46.20 -16.80 -15.54
C SER A 435 -45.99 -18.31 -15.54
N VAL A 436 -45.14 -18.84 -14.65
CA VAL A 436 -44.94 -20.29 -14.46
C VAL A 436 -46.22 -20.96 -13.98
N LEU A 437 -46.93 -20.37 -13.00
CA LEU A 437 -48.21 -20.90 -12.52
C LEU A 437 -49.29 -20.88 -13.60
N LEU A 438 -49.32 -19.85 -14.45
CA LEU A 438 -50.28 -19.73 -15.55
C LEU A 438 -50.01 -20.77 -16.65
N VAL A 439 -48.74 -21.04 -16.96
CA VAL A 439 -48.34 -22.12 -17.86
C VAL A 439 -48.71 -23.49 -17.28
N LEU A 440 -48.42 -23.74 -16.00
CA LEU A 440 -48.79 -24.98 -15.33
C LEU A 440 -50.30 -25.19 -15.31
N ASN A 441 -51.08 -24.15 -15.03
CA ASN A 441 -52.54 -24.23 -15.05
C ASN A 441 -53.10 -24.51 -16.45
N ASN A 442 -52.51 -23.93 -17.51
CA ASN A 442 -52.89 -24.20 -18.89
C ASN A 442 -52.50 -25.61 -19.36
N VAL A 443 -51.41 -26.19 -18.83
CA VAL A 443 -50.99 -27.57 -19.13
C VAL A 443 -51.84 -28.59 -18.36
N LEU A 444 -52.23 -28.28 -17.12
CA LEU A 444 -53.06 -29.16 -16.29
C LEU A 444 -54.56 -29.07 -16.60
N GLY A 445 -55.03 -27.96 -17.17
CA GLY A 445 -56.44 -27.73 -17.53
C GLY A 445 -56.84 -28.22 -18.93
N ASN A 446 -55.90 -28.76 -19.73
CA ASN A 446 -56.13 -29.24 -21.10
C ASN A 446 -56.09 -30.78 -21.24
N ASN A 447 -56.38 -31.52 -20.17
CA ASN A 447 -56.65 -32.97 -20.21
C ASN A 447 -58.08 -33.28 -19.77
#